data_AF-A0A1H8WI10-F1
#
_entry.id   AF-A0A1H8WI10-F1
#
_cell.length_a   1.000
_cell.length_b   1.000
_cell.length_c   1.000
_cell.angle_alpha   90.00
_cell.angle_beta   90.00
_cell.angle_gamma   90.00
#
_symmetry.space_group_name_H-M   'P 1'
#
loop_
_entity.id
_entity.type
_entity.pdbx_description
1 polymer ?
#
loop_
_entity_poly.entity_id
_entity_poly.type
_entity_poly.pdbx_seq_one_letter_code
_entity_poly.pdbx_strand_id
1 'polypeptide(L)'
;MKKITITVVFNVSGHGNIGLIPTNFSQWTVNGTSSRDFNLDPGDYTITYLMATATPVGGGSITITEGSKQLGNVVLSSGVAGGTIDITVI
;
A
#
# COMPACT_ATOMS: atom_id res chain seq x y z
N MET A 1 -18.35 -1.33 -8.43
CA MET A 1 -17.05 -0.64 -8.53
C MET A 1 -16.99 0.63 -7.69
N LYS A 2 -16.06 0.65 -6.73
CA LYS A 2 -15.66 1.77 -5.87
C LYS A 2 -14.21 2.12 -6.15
N LYS A 3 -13.91 3.42 -6.11
CA LYS A 3 -12.56 3.92 -6.33
C LYS A 3 -11.78 3.85 -5.02
N ILE A 4 -10.77 2.99 -5.01
CA ILE A 4 -9.82 2.81 -3.90
C ILE A 4 -8.50 3.48 -4.25
N THR A 5 -8.02 4.38 -3.41
CA THR A 5 -6.73 5.05 -3.57
C THR A 5 -5.75 4.48 -2.55
N ILE A 6 -4.64 3.91 -3.03
CA ILE A 6 -3.53 3.47 -2.19
C ILE A 6 -2.42 4.50 -2.33
N THR A 7 -2.10 5.19 -1.23
CA THR A 7 -1.00 6.14 -1.15
C THR A 7 0.12 5.55 -0.33
N VAL A 8 1.33 5.58 -0.88
CA VAL A 8 2.55 5.11 -0.23
C VAL A 8 3.52 6.27 -0.13
N VAL A 9 4.09 6.46 1.05
CA VAL A 9 5.10 7.48 1.33
C VAL A 9 6.32 6.77 1.92
N PHE A 10 7.45 6.84 1.24
CA PHE A 10 8.74 6.48 1.82
C PHE A 10 9.51 7.75 2.20
N ASN A 11 10.03 7.81 3.44
CA ASN A 11 10.77 8.99 3.89
C ASN A 11 12.25 8.98 3.45
N VAL A 12 12.69 7.95 2.73
CA VAL A 12 14.00 7.85 2.08
C VAL A 12 13.84 7.31 0.66
N SER A 13 14.95 7.19 -0.08
CA SER A 13 15.06 6.47 -1.36
C SER A 13 14.80 4.96 -1.19
N GLY A 14 13.60 4.63 -0.73
CA GLY A 14 13.05 3.28 -0.68
C GLY A 14 12.37 2.98 -2.00
N HIS A 15 12.53 1.75 -2.48
CA HIS A 15 11.56 1.17 -3.39
C HIS A 15 10.93 -0.06 -2.78
N GLY A 16 9.70 -0.34 -3.19
CA GLY A 16 8.92 -1.45 -2.69
C GLY A 16 7.82 -1.80 -3.65
N ASN A 17 7.11 -2.86 -3.31
CA ASN A 17 6.15 -3.56 -4.14
C ASN A 17 4.83 -3.60 -3.38
N ILE A 18 3.77 -3.10 -3.99
CA ILE A 18 2.41 -3.25 -3.48
C ILE A 18 1.64 -4.25 -4.34
N GLY A 19 0.96 -5.19 -3.70
CA GLY A 19 0.00 -6.12 -4.30
C GLY A 19 -1.36 -6.06 -3.60
N LEU A 20 -2.40 -6.60 -4.23
CA LEU A 20 -3.78 -6.54 -3.73
C LEU A 20 -4.52 -7.85 -4.04
N ILE A 21 -4.79 -8.72 -3.08
CA ILE A 21 -5.46 -10.02 -3.27
C ILE A 21 -6.98 -9.87 -3.05
N PRO A 22 -7.87 -10.53 -3.82
CA PRO A 22 -7.61 -11.57 -4.84
C PRO A 22 -7.20 -11.05 -6.21
N THR A 23 -7.03 -9.75 -6.39
CA THR A 23 -6.64 -9.21 -7.69
C THR A 23 -5.18 -9.58 -8.01
N ASN A 24 -4.88 -9.98 -9.24
CA ASN A 24 -3.47 -10.22 -9.64
C ASN A 24 -2.78 -8.92 -10.06
N PHE A 25 -3.09 -7.78 -9.43
CA PHE A 25 -2.49 -6.51 -9.80
C PHE A 25 -1.00 -6.52 -9.47
N SER A 26 -0.22 -6.49 -10.54
CA SER A 26 1.23 -6.53 -10.58
C SER A 26 1.83 -5.41 -9.73
N GLN A 27 2.59 -5.84 -8.72
CA GLN A 27 3.78 -5.20 -8.16
C GLN A 27 4.04 -3.80 -8.73
N TRP A 28 3.63 -2.79 -7.97
CA TRP A 28 3.95 -1.41 -8.30
C TRP A 28 5.20 -0.97 -7.53
N THR A 29 6.25 -0.60 -8.28
CA THR A 29 7.45 0.02 -7.73
C THR A 29 7.16 1.46 -7.32
N VAL A 30 7.25 1.73 -6.02
CA VAL A 30 7.09 3.08 -5.45
C VAL A 30 8.47 3.70 -5.20
N ASN A 31 8.70 4.96 -5.56
CA ASN A 31 9.91 5.73 -5.18
C ASN A 31 9.47 7.00 -4.45
N GLY A 32 9.82 7.15 -3.17
CA GLY A 32 9.38 8.29 -2.35
C GLY A 32 7.86 8.27 -2.12
N THR A 33 7.16 9.35 -2.47
CA THR A 33 5.69 9.43 -2.37
C THR A 33 5.03 9.09 -3.70
N SER A 34 4.10 8.15 -3.67
CA SER A 34 3.35 7.76 -4.85
C SER A 34 1.93 7.33 -4.48
N SER A 35 0.98 7.49 -5.41
CA SER A 35 -0.41 7.10 -5.21
C SER A 35 -0.96 6.41 -6.45
N ARG A 36 -1.84 5.43 -6.25
CA ARG A 36 -2.50 4.70 -7.33
C ARG A 36 -3.96 4.41 -6.99
N ASP A 37 -4.80 4.55 -8.00
CA ASP A 37 -6.22 4.27 -7.93
C ASP A 37 -6.56 2.89 -8.51
N PHE A 38 -7.48 2.19 -7.86
CA PHE A 38 -8.05 0.93 -8.27
C PHE A 38 -9.57 1.01 -8.25
N ASN A 39 -10.22 0.43 -9.26
CA ASN A 39 -11.68 0.26 -9.26
C ASN A 39 -11.98 -1.16 -8.80
N LEU A 40 -12.47 -1.30 -7.57
CA LEU A 40 -12.73 -2.59 -6.94
C LEU A 40 -14.22 -2.78 -6.72
N ASP A 41 -14.71 -4.01 -6.81
CA ASP A 41 -16.07 -4.32 -6.39
C ASP A 41 -16.16 -4.47 -4.87
N PRO A 42 -17.34 -4.29 -4.26
CA PRO A 42 -17.52 -4.52 -2.83
C PRO A 42 -17.06 -5.93 -2.43
N GLY A 43 -16.35 -6.01 -1.30
CA GLY A 43 -15.75 -7.26 -0.83
C GLY A 43 -14.51 -7.04 0.01
N ASP A 44 -13.92 -8.13 0.47
CA ASP A 44 -12.72 -8.15 1.28
C ASP A 44 -11.47 -8.31 0.43
N TYR A 45 -10.45 -7.51 0.74
CA TYR A 45 -9.18 -7.51 0.02
C TYR A 45 -8.01 -7.46 1.00
N THR A 46 -6.90 -8.08 0.61
CA THR A 46 -5.63 -8.01 1.34
C THR A 46 -4.60 -7.27 0.52
N ILE A 47 -4.12 -6.14 1.03
CA ILE A 47 -2.98 -5.43 0.44
C ILE A 47 -1.70 -6.03 1.00
N THR A 48 -0.77 -6.37 0.13
CA THR A 48 0.56 -6.85 0.48
C THR A 48 1.59 -5.78 0.16
N TYR A 49 2.61 -5.64 1.00
CA TYR A 49 3.71 -4.73 0.73
C TYR A 49 5.05 -5.39 1.04
N LEU A 50 6.03 -5.18 0.15
CA LEU A 50 7.41 -5.67 0.29
C LEU A 50 8.39 -4.58 -0.10
N MET A 51 9.28 -4.20 0.81
CA MET A 51 10.34 -3.21 0.62
C MET A 51 11.57 -3.88 0.00
N ALA A 52 12.12 -3.28 -1.06
CA ALA A 52 13.21 -3.83 -1.86
C ALA A 52 14.60 -3.23 -1.55
N THR A 53 14.71 -2.03 -0.94
CA THR A 53 16.02 -1.51 -0.50
C THR A 53 16.27 -1.57 0.99
N ALA A 54 17.49 -2.05 1.28
CA ALA A 54 18.09 -2.30 2.57
C ALA A 54 18.28 -1.04 3.41
N THR A 55 18.04 -1.21 4.71
CA THR A 55 18.64 -0.49 5.85
C THR A 55 19.39 0.83 5.58
N PRO A 56 18.94 1.95 6.16
CA PRO A 56 17.68 2.11 6.87
C PRO A 56 16.54 2.21 5.86
N VAL A 57 15.53 1.35 5.99
CA VAL A 57 14.19 1.68 5.50
C VAL A 57 13.76 2.87 6.34
N GLY A 58 14.11 4.06 5.89
CA GLY A 58 13.90 5.29 6.64
C GLY A 58 12.42 5.61 6.58
N GLY A 59 11.65 4.98 7.47
CA GLY A 59 10.27 5.29 7.73
C GLY A 59 9.33 5.22 6.52
N GLY A 60 8.05 5.45 6.80
CA GLY A 60 7.07 5.69 5.77
C GLY A 60 5.66 5.40 6.25
N SER A 61 4.72 5.49 5.32
CA SER A 61 3.35 5.08 5.55
C SER A 61 2.70 4.53 4.29
N ILE A 62 1.72 3.67 4.51
CA ILE A 62 0.75 3.25 3.51
C ILE A 62 -0.61 3.67 4.04
N THR A 63 -1.37 4.39 3.23
CA THR A 63 -2.74 4.82 3.55
C THR A 63 -3.67 4.40 2.43
N ILE A 64 -4.81 3.83 2.78
CA ILE A 64 -5.79 3.31 1.84
C ILE A 64 -7.11 4.01 2.08
N THR A 65 -7.69 4.58 1.03
CA THR A 65 -8.96 5.30 1.12
C THR A 65 -9.96 4.84 0.06
N GLU A 66 -11.24 4.88 0.42
CA GLU A 66 -12.38 4.82 -0.49
C GLU A 66 -13.03 6.21 -0.52
N GLY A 67 -12.73 7.00 -1.55
CA GLY A 67 -13.07 8.43 -1.53
C GLY A 67 -12.41 9.14 -0.34
N SER A 68 -13.20 9.70 0.56
CA SER A 68 -12.74 10.36 1.81
C SER A 68 -12.65 9.42 3.02
N LYS A 69 -13.11 8.17 2.92
CA LYS A 69 -13.09 7.20 4.01
C LYS A 69 -11.74 6.47 4.04
N GLN A 70 -11.04 6.49 5.17
CA GLN A 70 -9.87 5.64 5.35
C GLN A 70 -10.30 4.19 5.63
N LEU A 71 -9.77 3.25 4.84
CA LEU A 71 -10.00 1.81 5.00
C LEU A 71 -8.89 1.13 5.80
N GLY A 72 -7.66 1.63 5.69
CA GLY A 72 -6.51 1.04 6.38
C GLY A 72 -5.29 1.96 6.35
N ASN A 73 -4.40 1.76 7.31
CA ASN A 73 -3.11 2.44 7.36
C ASN A 73 -2.04 1.57 8.00
N VAL A 74 -0.80 1.74 7.55
CA VAL A 74 0.39 1.17 8.17
C VAL A 74 1.46 2.25 8.27
N VAL A 75 2.12 2.30 9.42
CA VAL A 75 3.37 3.05 9.59
C VAL A 75 4.52 2.08 9.33
N LEU A 76 5.35 2.40 8.36
CA LEU A 76 6.52 1.61 8.01
C LEU A 76 7.67 2.04 8.93
N SER A 77 7.90 1.28 10.01
CA SER A 77 9.03 1.52 10.91
C SER A 77 10.34 1.03 10.29
N SER A 78 11.48 1.55 10.77
CA SER A 78 12.78 1.06 10.31
C SER A 78 12.94 -0.44 10.58
N GLY A 79 13.34 -1.20 9.56
CA GLY A 79 13.54 -2.65 9.66
C GLY A 79 12.31 -3.49 9.30
N VAL A 80 11.15 -2.87 9.02
CA VAL A 80 10.00 -3.60 8.47
C VAL A 80 10.20 -3.77 6.97
N ALA A 81 10.50 -5.01 6.55
CA ALA A 81 10.72 -5.35 5.15
C ALA A 81 9.41 -5.64 4.39
N GLY A 82 8.30 -5.91 5.07
CA GLY A 82 7.02 -6.17 4.41
C GLY A 82 5.91 -6.59 5.38
N GLY A 83 4.70 -6.76 4.85
CA GLY A 83 3.52 -7.16 5.62
C GLY A 83 2.22 -7.09 4.80
N THR A 84 1.09 -7.16 5.50
CA THR A 84 -0.24 -7.11 4.90
C THR A 84 -1.18 -6.14 5.61
N ILE A 85 -2.23 -5.69 4.91
CA ILE A 85 -3.33 -4.86 5.41
C ILE A 85 -4.63 -5.41 4.84
N ASP A 86 -5.53 -5.86 5.70
CA ASP A 86 -6.86 -6.30 5.27
C ASP A 86 -7.82 -5.10 5.25
N ILE A 87 -8.61 -5.00 4.18
CA ILE A 87 -9.61 -3.95 3.98
C ILE A 87 -10.94 -4.55 3.52
N THR A 88 -12.04 -3.88 3.83
CA THR A 88 -13.37 -4.18 3.29
C THR A 88 -13.87 -2.99 2.50
N VAL A 89 -14.16 -3.21 1.21
CA VAL A 89 -14.80 -2.24 0.31
C VAL A 89 -16.31 -2.43 0.41
N ILE A 90 -17.04 -1.36 0.71
CA ILE A 90 -18.51 -1.38 0.91
C ILE A 90 -19.27 -0.67 -0.20
#